data_AF-A0A6N2LKN5-F1
#
_entry.id   AF-A0A6N2LKN5-F1
#
_cell.length_a   1.000
_cell.length_b   1.000
_cell.length_c   1.000
_cell.angle_alpha   90.00
_cell.angle_beta   90.00
_cell.angle_gamma   90.00
#
_symmetry.space_group_name_H-M   'P 1'
#
loop_
_entity.id
_entity.type
_entity.pdbx_description
1 polymer ?
#
loop_
_entity_poly.entity_id
_entity_poly.type
_entity_poly.pdbx_seq_one_letter_code
_entity_poly.pdbx_strand_id
1 'polypeptide(L)'
;MDAREATGHFVLPIFYHLDPSEVRNQEGRYFEAFSAHEEGFQGEVERVEEWRAALRKAADVAGMVLQDRYEAKFIESIVKEIADKLNLSLPRVPPASQLSR
;
A
#
# COMPACT_ATOMS: atom_id res chain seq x y z
N MET A 1 -0.26 -8.52 -2.31
CA MET A 1 -1.59 -7.96 -2.62
C MET A 1 -2.69 -9.02 -2.50
N ASP A 2 -2.33 -10.29 -2.63
CA ASP A 2 -3.26 -11.42 -2.57
C ASP A 2 -4.07 -11.48 -1.27
N ALA A 3 -3.48 -11.20 -0.10
CA ALA A 3 -4.22 -11.14 1.15
C ALA A 3 -5.33 -10.07 1.15
N ARG A 4 -5.09 -8.91 0.51
CA ARG A 4 -6.10 -7.86 0.35
C ARG A 4 -7.26 -8.34 -0.52
N GLU A 5 -6.97 -9.09 -1.58
CA GLU A 5 -7.98 -9.63 -2.50
C GLU A 5 -8.75 -10.80 -1.88
N ALA A 6 -8.05 -11.72 -1.21
CA ALA A 6 -8.62 -12.93 -0.66
C ALA A 6 -9.42 -12.71 0.63
N THR A 7 -8.99 -11.76 1.47
CA THR A 7 -9.54 -11.62 2.84
C THR A 7 -9.83 -10.17 3.22
N GLY A 8 -9.69 -9.22 2.29
CA GLY A 8 -9.96 -7.81 2.54
C GLY A 8 -8.95 -7.13 3.46
N HIS A 9 -7.73 -7.69 3.62
CA HIS A 9 -6.67 -7.07 4.41
C HIS A 9 -6.46 -5.61 3.99
N PHE A 10 -6.43 -4.73 4.99
CA PHE A 10 -6.16 -3.32 4.77
C PHE A 10 -4.71 -3.12 4.31
N VAL A 11 -4.55 -2.34 3.24
CA VAL A 11 -3.26 -1.93 2.70
C VAL A 11 -3.32 -0.42 2.52
N LEU A 12 -2.30 0.28 3.02
CA LEU A 12 -2.13 1.72 2.86
C LEU A 12 -0.78 1.97 2.17
N PRO A 13 -0.76 2.19 0.84
CA PRO A 13 0.46 2.55 0.14
C PRO A 13 0.97 3.93 0.60
N ILE A 14 2.28 4.04 0.82
CA ILE A 14 2.95 5.29 1.15
C ILE A 14 3.93 5.62 0.02
N PHE A 15 3.73 6.75 -0.64
CA PHE A 15 4.56 7.23 -1.74
C PHE A 15 5.52 8.31 -1.23
N TYR A 16 6.78 7.93 -1.08
CA TYR A 16 7.83 8.75 -0.49
C TYR A 16 8.65 9.43 -1.60
N HIS A 17 8.43 10.73 -1.82
CA HIS A 17 9.05 11.53 -2.90
C HIS A 17 8.90 10.94 -4.32
N LEU A 18 7.80 10.22 -4.56
CA LEU A 18 7.48 9.60 -5.86
C LEU A 18 6.05 9.92 -6.23
N ASP A 19 5.80 10.05 -7.54
CA ASP A 19 4.44 10.12 -8.04
C ASP A 19 3.86 8.69 -8.10
N PRO A 20 2.65 8.44 -7.54
CA PRO A 20 2.02 7.13 -7.64
C PRO A 20 1.89 6.59 -9.07
N SER A 21 1.80 7.46 -10.09
CA SER A 21 1.74 7.08 -11.49
C SER A 21 3.02 6.42 -11.99
N GLU A 22 4.19 6.80 -11.48
CA GLU A 22 5.47 6.16 -11.82
C GLU A 22 5.48 4.69 -11.38
N VAL A 23 4.90 4.39 -10.22
CA VAL A 23 4.75 3.02 -9.70
C VAL A 23 3.66 2.26 -10.46
N ARG A 24 2.52 2.91 -10.76
CA ARG A 24 1.38 2.30 -11.46
C ARG A 24 1.74 1.88 -12.89
N ASN A 25 2.36 2.79 -13.62
CA ASN A 25 2.72 2.61 -15.02
C ASN A 25 4.07 1.90 -15.17
N GLN A 26 4.87 1.86 -14.10
CA GLN A 26 6.20 1.24 -14.07
C GLN A 26 7.10 1.84 -15.14
N GLU A 27 7.08 3.16 -15.25
CA GLU A 27 7.88 3.95 -16.18
C GLU A 27 9.18 4.44 -15.52
N GLY A 28 10.09 4.99 -16.31
CA GLY A 28 11.37 5.52 -15.82
C GLY A 28 12.20 4.46 -15.08
N ARG A 29 12.57 4.76 -13.83
CA ARG A 29 13.44 3.90 -13.02
C ARG A 29 12.83 2.52 -12.72
N TYR A 30 11.50 2.42 -12.66
CA TYR A 30 10.82 1.15 -12.47
C TYR A 30 10.91 0.27 -13.71
N PHE A 31 10.75 0.88 -14.89
CA PHE A 31 10.94 0.18 -16.16
C PHE A 31 12.34 -0.41 -16.27
N GLU A 32 13.37 0.42 -16.05
CA GLU A 32 14.78 0.02 -16.13
C GLU A 32 15.10 -1.11 -15.13
N ALA A 33 14.61 -0.99 -13.90
CA ALA A 33 14.82 -2.02 -12.89
C ALA A 33 14.21 -3.37 -13.30
N PHE A 34 12.98 -3.37 -13.82
CA PHE A 34 12.35 -4.62 -14.27
C PHE A 34 13.02 -5.20 -15.51
N SER A 35 13.38 -4.38 -16.50
CA SER A 35 14.09 -4.85 -17.70
C SER A 35 15.44 -5.48 -17.36
N ALA A 36 16.19 -4.91 -16.41
CA ALA A 36 17.44 -5.51 -15.94
C ALA A 36 17.23 -6.87 -15.24
N HIS A 37 16.12 -7.03 -14.51
CA HIS A 37 15.79 -8.32 -13.88
C HIS A 37 15.34 -9.37 -14.91
N GLU A 38 14.62 -8.97 -15.96
CA GLU A 38 14.23 -9.86 -17.06
C GLU A 38 15.44 -10.37 -17.85
N GLU A 39 16.44 -9.51 -18.10
CA GLU A 39 17.67 -9.88 -18.82
C GLU A 39 18.61 -10.76 -17.98
N GLY A 40 18.69 -10.53 -16.66
CA GLY A 40 19.59 -11.25 -15.76
C GLY A 40 19.12 -12.65 -15.35
N PHE A 41 17.81 -12.92 -15.41
CA PHE A 41 17.22 -14.16 -14.91
C PHE A 41 16.46 -14.89 -16.02
N GLN A 42 17.20 -15.65 -16.85
CA GLN A 42 16.62 -16.61 -17.79
C GLN A 42 15.85 -17.71 -17.03
N GLY A 43 14.58 -17.44 -16.71
CA GLY A 43 13.70 -18.34 -15.96
C GLY A 43 12.74 -17.67 -14.98
N GLU A 44 12.92 -16.39 -14.65
CA GLU A 44 12.07 -15.68 -13.65
C GLU A 44 11.05 -14.71 -14.28
N VAL A 45 10.79 -14.82 -15.58
CA VAL A 45 9.83 -13.94 -16.30
C VAL A 45 8.46 -13.93 -15.62
N GLU A 46 7.94 -15.09 -15.22
CA GLU A 46 6.65 -15.20 -14.52
C GLU A 46 6.65 -14.43 -13.19
N ARG A 47 7.76 -14.50 -12.45
CA ARG A 47 7.92 -13.79 -11.17
C ARG A 47 8.04 -12.28 -11.35
N VAL A 48 8.70 -11.83 -12.42
CA VAL A 48 8.72 -10.41 -12.77
C VAL A 48 7.31 -9.93 -13.08
N GLU A 49 6.53 -10.66 -13.89
CA GLU A 49 5.13 -10.32 -14.18
C GLU A 49 4.25 -10.26 -12.91
N GLU A 50 4.44 -11.19 -11.96
CA GLU A 50 3.77 -11.14 -10.66
C GLU A 50 4.10 -9.86 -9.88
N TRP A 51 5.38 -9.45 -9.86
CA TRP A 51 5.79 -8.21 -9.21
C TRP A 51 5.22 -6.98 -9.90
N ARG A 52 5.23 -6.95 -11.25
CA ARG A 52 4.61 -5.88 -12.05
C ARG A 52 3.13 -5.76 -11.71
N ALA A 53 2.40 -6.88 -11.67
CA ALA A 53 0.99 -6.89 -11.31
C ALA A 53 0.75 -6.42 -9.87
N ALA A 54 1.56 -6.89 -8.91
CA ALA A 54 1.45 -6.52 -7.51
C ALA A 54 1.68 -5.02 -7.27
N LEU A 55 2.71 -4.42 -7.91
CA LEU A 55 2.99 -2.99 -7.80
C LEU A 55 1.89 -2.13 -8.44
N ARG A 56 1.39 -2.52 -9.62
CA ARG A 56 0.26 -1.83 -10.26
C ARG A 56 -0.97 -1.83 -9.36
N LYS A 57 -1.35 -3.01 -8.85
CA LYS A 57 -2.47 -3.16 -7.90
C LYS A 57 -2.27 -2.32 -6.64
N ALA A 58 -1.05 -2.24 -6.11
CA ALA A 58 -0.75 -1.43 -4.93
C ALA A 58 -0.90 0.07 -5.22
N ALA A 59 -0.43 0.52 -6.39
CA ALA A 59 -0.52 1.91 -6.82
C ALA A 59 -1.95 2.35 -7.20
N ASP A 60 -2.85 1.40 -7.46
CA ASP A 60 -4.29 1.64 -7.66
C ASP A 60 -5.07 1.78 -6.34
N VAL A 61 -4.47 1.42 -5.20
CA VAL A 61 -5.08 1.66 -3.89
C VAL A 61 -4.92 3.12 -3.51
N ALA A 62 -5.97 3.72 -2.94
CA ALA A 62 -5.86 5.02 -2.30
C ALA A 62 -4.77 4.97 -1.22
N GLY A 63 -3.72 5.78 -1.40
CA GLY A 63 -2.57 5.85 -0.51
C GLY A 63 -2.26 7.29 -0.11
N MET A 64 -1.13 7.47 0.56
CA MET A 64 -0.66 8.78 1.04
C MET A 64 0.64 9.15 0.33
N VAL A 65 0.74 10.39 -0.15
CA VAL A 65 1.93 10.92 -0.84
C VAL A 65 2.60 11.97 0.03
N LEU A 66 3.91 11.83 0.26
CA LEU A 66 4.68 12.78 1.07
C LEU A 66 4.86 14.14 0.37
N GLN A 67 5.29 14.12 -0.90
CA GLN A 67 5.66 15.32 -1.69
C GLN A 67 6.59 16.26 -0.87
N ASP A 68 6.25 17.56 -0.80
CA ASP A 68 7.03 18.59 -0.10
C ASP A 68 6.59 18.80 1.37
N ARG A 69 5.80 17.88 1.93
CA ARG A 69 5.34 17.97 3.32
C ARG A 69 6.49 17.66 4.30
N TYR A 70 6.44 18.28 5.48
CA TYR A 70 7.31 17.88 6.59
C TYR A 70 7.06 16.42 7.00
N GLU A 71 8.11 15.61 6.99
CA GLU A 71 8.03 14.17 7.29
C GLU A 71 7.38 13.89 8.65
N ALA A 72 7.70 14.67 9.69
CA ALA A 72 7.10 14.49 11.02
C ALA A 72 5.57 14.60 10.97
N LYS A 73 5.02 15.63 10.31
CA LYS A 73 3.57 15.82 10.16
C LYS A 73 2.94 14.76 9.26
N PHE A 74 3.70 14.27 8.28
CA PHE A 74 3.24 13.19 7.42
C PHE A 74 3.13 11.88 8.20
N ILE A 75 4.13 11.54 9.00
CA ILE A 75 4.12 10.37 9.90
C ILE A 75 2.96 10.45 10.89
N GLU A 76 2.72 11.60 11.52
CA GLU A 76 1.54 11.80 12.38
C GLU A 76 0.22 11.51 11.65
N SER A 77 0.12 11.91 10.37
CA SER A 77 -1.06 11.64 9.55
C SER A 77 -1.21 10.13 9.25
N ILE A 78 -0.11 9.42 9.00
CA ILE A 78 -0.12 7.96 8.77
C ILE A 78 -0.58 7.22 10.04
N VAL A 79 -0.02 7.60 11.20
CA VAL A 79 -0.39 7.00 12.50
C VAL A 79 -1.88 7.19 12.75
N LYS A 80 -2.41 8.38 12.48
CA LYS A 80 -3.85 8.66 12.61
C LYS A 80 -4.70 7.80 11.67
N GLU A 81 -4.36 7.72 10.39
CA GLU A 81 -5.10 6.92 9.40
C GLU A 81 -5.17 5.44 9.81
N ILE A 82 -4.04 4.87 10.26
CA ILE A 82 -3.98 3.49 10.74
C ILE A 82 -4.83 3.31 12.00
N ALA A 83 -4.73 4.22 12.97
CA ALA A 83 -5.51 4.17 14.20
C ALA A 83 -7.03 4.23 13.93
N ASP A 84 -7.47 5.14 13.06
CA ASP A 84 -8.87 5.28 12.68
C ASP A 84 -9.38 4.02 11.97
N LYS A 85 -8.58 3.44 11.08
CA LYS A 85 -8.94 2.20 10.38
C LYS A 85 -9.07 1.01 11.33
N LEU A 86 -8.15 0.86 12.27
CA LEU A 86 -8.19 -0.19 13.28
C LEU A 86 -9.38 -0.02 14.23
N ASN A 87 -9.68 1.21 14.64
CA ASN A 87 -10.84 1.51 15.49
C ASN A 87 -12.19 1.20 14.80
N LEU A 88 -12.28 1.39 13.48
CA LEU A 88 -13.45 0.97 12.70
C LEU A 88 -13.56 -0.56 12.58
N SER A 89 -12.44 -1.27 12.64
CA SER A 89 -12.40 -2.74 12.54
C SER A 89 -12.68 -3.47 13.85
N LEU A 90 -12.49 -2.80 14.99
CA LEU A 90 -12.89 -3.34 16.29
C LEU A 90 -14.38 -3.10 16.51
N PRO A 91 -15.18 -4.11 16.90
CA PRO A 91 -16.55 -3.84 17.32
C PRO A 91 -16.48 -2.87 18.50
N ARG A 92 -17.21 -1.74 18.40
CA ARG A 92 -17.45 -0.85 19.54
C ARG A 92 -18.13 -1.71 20.61
N VAL A 93 -17.36 -2.15 21.60
CA VAL A 93 -17.92 -2.81 22.78
C VAL A 93 -18.73 -1.74 23.50
N PRO A 94 -20.07 -1.89 23.62
CA PRO A 94 -20.85 -0.96 24.41
C PRO A 94 -20.30 -0.99 25.84
N PRO A 95 -20.23 0.17 26.53
CA PRO A 95 -19.76 0.21 27.91
C PRO A 95 -20.62 -0.74 28.75
N ALA A 96 -19.97 -1.49 29.65
CA ALA A 96 -20.60 -2.53 30.48
C ALA A 96 -21.82 -2.03 31.29
N SER A 97 -21.95 -0.71 31.48
CA SER A 97 -23.12 -0.06 32.06
C SER A 97 -24.41 -0.16 31.23
N GLN A 98 -24.34 -0.61 29.97
CA GLN A 98 -25.49 -0.79 29.07
C GLN A 98 -25.90 -2.25 28.87
N LEU A 99 -25.22 -3.21 29.51
CA LEU A 99 -25.47 -4.66 29.34
C LEU A 99 -26.31 -5.29 30.47
N SER A 100 -26.83 -4.50 31.40
CA SER A 100 -27.72 -4.96 32.46
C SER A 100 -29.19 -4.78 32.08
N ARG A 101 -29.86 -5.89 31.76
CA ARG A 101 -31.32 -6.01 31.79
C ARG A 101 -31.72 -7.30 32.49
#